data_AF-H6C8T5-F1
#
_entry.id   AF-H6C8T5-F1
#
_cell.length_a   1.000
_cell.length_b   1.000
_cell.length_c   1.000
_cell.angle_alpha   90.00
_cell.angle_beta   90.00
_cell.angle_gamma   90.00
#
_symmetry.space_group_name_H-M   'P 1'
#
loop_
_entity.id
_entity.type
_entity.pdbx_description
1 polymer ?
#
loop_
_entity_poly.entity_id
_entity_poly.type
_entity_poly.pdbx_seq_one_letter_code
_entity_poly.pdbx_strand_id
1 'polypeptide(L)'
;MHRYLVNRYCETVHGLYPIIDGVLPYLEEPPDSLSALAPSESFVLHMVYSIACHCLPGNDCQLLLLSDVFYRQALVHVERITAELNLEALQAVSLLALRSTFDAQNGNLGQQIAFAHRLEVELSAREVEDTTTPALRRLRTSIFSLGNQVATVLDRPSGLMEPEEAAYFDTSVASQLLCTMYVAQSRFRSGTALDHLGMEGLTSNVDTTHSPLLVAALHETRFLIQPDVESASQLLETYASDDMVLNVFTSHWAYKAATFFFKDSSSETGLQHGVLAHRVLERCAQKWPNARALQDALSAPPPG
;
A
#
# COMPACT_ATOMS: atom_id res chain seq x y z
N MET A 1 -9.05 -16.93 16.12
CA MET A 1 -8.49 -16.59 14.79
C MET A 1 -9.00 -15.23 14.31
N HIS A 2 -10.31 -15.01 14.17
CA HIS A 2 -10.87 -13.73 13.68
C HIS A 2 -10.34 -12.48 14.39
N ARG A 3 -10.33 -12.46 15.74
CA ARG A 3 -9.77 -11.34 16.52
C ARG A 3 -8.30 -11.06 16.21
N TYR A 4 -7.51 -12.11 16.02
CA TYR A 4 -6.10 -11.97 15.64
C TYR A 4 -5.97 -11.30 14.26
N LEU A 5 -6.81 -11.68 13.30
CA LEU A 5 -6.80 -11.07 11.96
C LEU A 5 -7.23 -9.60 11.98
N VAL A 6 -8.26 -9.24 12.76
CA VAL A 6 -8.64 -7.82 12.92
C VAL A 6 -7.50 -7.01 13.53
N ASN A 7 -6.94 -7.48 14.65
CA ASN A 7 -5.82 -6.80 15.29
C ASN A 7 -4.66 -6.61 14.32
N ARG A 8 -4.32 -7.67 13.56
CA ARG A 8 -3.24 -7.59 12.58
C ARG A 8 -3.53 -6.55 11.49
N TYR A 9 -4.74 -6.53 10.92
CA TYR A 9 -5.15 -5.50 9.96
C TYR A 9 -5.04 -4.09 10.55
N CYS A 10 -5.55 -3.90 11.77
CA CYS A 10 -5.55 -2.60 12.44
C CYS A 10 -4.12 -2.09 12.69
N GLU A 11 -3.23 -2.96 13.18
CA GLU A 11 -1.84 -2.64 13.47
C GLU A 11 -1.01 -2.35 12.22
N THR A 12 -1.21 -3.10 11.13
CA THR A 12 -0.34 -2.98 9.96
C THR A 12 -0.89 -2.07 8.86
N VAL A 13 -2.20 -2.11 8.62
CA VAL A 13 -2.81 -1.52 7.42
C VAL A 13 -3.68 -0.31 7.76
N HIS A 14 -4.55 -0.43 8.77
CA HIS A 14 -5.59 0.57 9.02
C HIS A 14 -5.05 1.98 9.30
N GLY A 15 -3.96 2.09 10.08
CA GLY A 15 -3.33 3.38 10.38
C GLY A 15 -2.76 4.09 9.14
N LEU A 16 -2.47 3.36 8.06
CA LEU A 16 -1.96 3.89 6.80
C LEU A 16 -3.06 4.12 5.76
N TYR A 17 -4.06 3.23 5.73
CA TYR A 17 -5.21 3.27 4.84
C TYR A 17 -6.50 3.21 5.67
N PRO A 18 -6.94 4.33 6.28
CA PRO A 18 -8.12 4.38 7.16
C PRO A 18 -9.44 4.37 6.36
N ILE A 19 -9.67 3.29 5.60
CA ILE A 19 -10.83 3.12 4.70
C ILE A 19 -12.13 2.93 5.48
N ILE A 20 -12.07 2.17 6.57
CA ILE A 20 -13.21 1.89 7.45
C ILE A 20 -13.08 2.67 8.75
N ASP A 21 -14.15 2.75 9.54
CA ASP A 21 -14.06 3.28 10.90
C ASP A 21 -13.56 2.19 11.85
N GLY A 22 -12.46 2.46 12.56
CA GLY A 22 -11.80 1.48 13.42
C GLY A 22 -12.58 1.16 14.71
N VAL A 23 -13.54 2.01 15.10
CA VAL A 23 -14.36 1.84 16.32
C VAL A 23 -15.70 1.13 16.06
N LEU A 24 -15.85 0.47 14.91
CA LEU A 24 -17.08 -0.26 14.61
C LEU A 24 -17.21 -1.48 15.53
N PRO A 25 -18.38 -1.74 16.13
CA PRO A 25 -18.55 -2.80 17.13
C PRO A 25 -18.10 -4.19 16.66
N TYR A 26 -18.37 -4.52 15.38
CA TYR A 26 -18.01 -5.81 14.80
C TYR A 26 -16.51 -5.97 14.48
N LEU A 27 -15.71 -4.90 14.62
CA LEU A 27 -14.25 -4.96 14.56
C LEU A 27 -13.65 -5.13 15.95
N GLU A 28 -14.19 -4.45 16.96
CA GLU A 28 -13.74 -4.58 18.36
C GLU A 28 -14.08 -5.97 18.94
N GLU A 29 -15.30 -6.44 18.71
CA GLU A 29 -15.77 -7.75 19.10
C GLU A 29 -16.30 -8.52 17.88
N PRO A 30 -15.40 -9.16 17.11
CA PRO A 30 -15.81 -9.89 15.92
C PRO A 30 -16.75 -11.05 16.29
N PRO A 31 -17.95 -11.14 15.69
CA PRO A 31 -18.91 -12.14 16.08
C PRO A 31 -18.44 -13.55 15.69
N ASP A 32 -18.85 -14.55 16.47
CA ASP A 32 -18.56 -15.96 16.19
C ASP A 32 -19.30 -16.46 14.93
N SER A 33 -20.43 -15.83 14.57
CA SER A 33 -21.16 -16.07 13.33
C SER A 33 -21.40 -14.79 12.54
N LEU A 34 -21.01 -14.80 11.26
CA LEU A 34 -21.20 -13.69 10.33
C LEU A 34 -22.62 -13.66 9.73
N SER A 35 -23.45 -14.68 9.97
CA SER A 35 -24.80 -14.80 9.39
C SER A 35 -25.79 -13.76 9.90
N ALA A 36 -25.49 -13.11 11.02
CA ALA A 36 -26.34 -12.09 11.64
C ALA A 36 -25.99 -10.66 11.22
N LEU A 37 -24.87 -10.47 10.50
CA LEU A 37 -24.40 -9.16 10.08
C LEU A 37 -25.14 -8.68 8.84
N ALA A 38 -25.24 -7.35 8.69
CA ALA A 38 -25.67 -6.77 7.44
C ALA A 38 -24.67 -7.14 6.31
N PRO A 39 -25.11 -7.19 5.04
CA PRO A 39 -24.23 -7.52 3.92
C PRO A 39 -22.98 -6.63 3.81
N SER A 40 -23.10 -5.33 4.10
CA SER A 40 -21.97 -4.39 4.09
C SER A 40 -20.96 -4.70 5.20
N GLU A 41 -21.42 -4.97 6.42
CA GLU A 41 -20.58 -5.37 7.56
C GLU A 41 -19.88 -6.70 7.31
N SER A 42 -20.63 -7.70 6.81
CA SER A 42 -20.08 -9.00 6.42
C SER A 42 -19.00 -8.85 5.35
N PHE A 43 -19.25 -8.05 4.32
CA PHE A 43 -18.24 -7.75 3.29
C PHE A 43 -16.97 -7.15 3.90
N VAL A 44 -17.11 -6.10 4.71
CA VAL A 44 -15.97 -5.41 5.32
C VAL A 44 -15.15 -6.38 6.15
N LEU A 45 -15.80 -7.18 6.99
CA LEU A 45 -15.12 -8.08 7.90
C LEU A 45 -14.37 -9.20 7.16
N HIS A 46 -14.97 -9.78 6.12
CA HIS A 46 -14.29 -10.73 5.24
C HIS A 46 -13.10 -10.10 4.49
N MET A 47 -13.22 -8.86 4.02
CA MET A 47 -12.11 -8.13 3.40
C MET A 47 -10.98 -7.85 4.38
N VAL A 48 -11.30 -7.42 5.60
CA VAL A 48 -10.33 -7.23 6.69
C VAL A 48 -9.57 -8.54 6.97
N TYR A 49 -10.28 -9.67 7.08
CA TYR A 49 -9.65 -10.97 7.27
C TYR A 49 -8.76 -11.37 6.10
N SER A 50 -9.24 -11.19 4.86
CA SER A 50 -8.45 -11.50 3.66
C SER A 50 -7.16 -10.68 3.63
N ILE A 51 -7.23 -9.37 3.82
CA ILE A 51 -6.05 -8.50 3.81
C ILE A 51 -5.09 -8.88 4.95
N ALA A 52 -5.59 -9.10 6.16
CA ALA A 52 -4.77 -9.49 7.31
C ALA A 52 -3.96 -10.77 7.08
N CYS A 53 -4.52 -11.75 6.37
CA CYS A 53 -3.83 -12.98 6.01
C CYS A 53 -2.58 -12.75 5.13
N HIS A 54 -2.52 -11.64 4.38
CA HIS A 54 -1.33 -11.27 3.60
C HIS A 54 -0.28 -10.53 4.45
N CYS A 55 -0.67 -9.97 5.59
CA CYS A 55 0.15 -9.08 6.40
C CYS A 55 0.94 -9.79 7.50
N LEU A 56 1.14 -11.11 7.44
CA LEU A 56 1.96 -11.81 8.41
C LEU A 56 3.44 -11.38 8.33
N PRO A 57 4.17 -11.34 9.47
CA PRO A 57 5.60 -11.06 9.49
C PRO A 57 6.38 -12.01 8.57
N GLY A 58 7.52 -11.55 8.07
CA GLY A 58 8.45 -12.37 7.30
C GLY A 58 8.00 -12.66 5.87
N ASN A 59 6.87 -12.07 5.45
CA ASN A 59 6.14 -12.48 4.26
C ASN A 59 5.58 -13.92 4.36
N ASP A 60 5.19 -14.37 5.55
CA ASP A 60 4.61 -15.71 5.73
C ASP A 60 3.38 -15.92 4.82
N CYS A 61 3.33 -17.10 4.20
CA CYS A 61 2.36 -17.52 3.20
C CYS A 61 1.33 -18.52 3.75
N GLN A 62 1.42 -18.93 5.01
CA GLN A 62 0.57 -19.98 5.61
C GLN A 62 -0.93 -19.69 5.53
N LEU A 63 -1.32 -18.40 5.53
CA LEU A 63 -2.73 -18.00 5.52
C LEU A 63 -3.26 -17.57 4.14
N LEU A 64 -2.48 -17.71 3.06
CA LEU A 64 -2.94 -17.26 1.73
C LEU A 64 -4.19 -17.99 1.24
N LEU A 65 -4.28 -19.31 1.44
CA LEU A 65 -5.48 -20.07 1.08
C LEU A 65 -6.71 -19.60 1.88
N LEU A 66 -6.51 -19.22 3.14
CA LEU A 66 -7.57 -18.67 3.98
C LEU A 66 -7.97 -17.27 3.51
N SER A 67 -7.02 -16.44 3.05
CA SER A 67 -7.30 -15.15 2.41
C SER A 67 -8.27 -15.31 1.25
N ASP A 68 -8.03 -16.28 0.36
CA ASP A 68 -8.87 -16.51 -0.81
C ASP A 68 -10.30 -16.93 -0.44
N VAL A 69 -10.45 -17.72 0.63
CA VAL A 69 -11.78 -18.12 1.13
C VAL A 69 -12.55 -16.89 1.60
N PHE A 70 -11.94 -16.05 2.44
CA PHE A 70 -12.59 -14.83 2.92
C PHE A 70 -12.87 -13.85 1.79
N TYR A 71 -11.94 -13.69 0.84
CA TYR A 71 -12.17 -12.83 -0.32
C TYR A 71 -13.38 -13.28 -1.15
N ARG A 72 -13.49 -14.58 -1.46
CA ARG A 72 -14.66 -15.11 -2.19
C ARG A 72 -15.96 -14.90 -1.42
N GLN A 73 -15.93 -15.06 -0.10
CA GLN A 73 -17.10 -14.79 0.75
C GLN A 73 -17.49 -13.30 0.73
N ALA A 74 -16.53 -12.38 0.74
CA ALA A 74 -16.80 -10.96 0.58
C ALA A 74 -17.45 -10.67 -0.79
N LEU A 75 -16.92 -11.24 -1.87
CA LEU A 75 -17.41 -10.97 -3.24
C LEU A 75 -18.88 -11.34 -3.45
N VAL A 76 -19.46 -12.25 -2.66
CA VAL A 76 -20.91 -12.56 -2.70
C VAL A 76 -21.77 -11.32 -2.44
N HIS A 77 -21.24 -10.32 -1.72
CA HIS A 77 -21.97 -9.12 -1.34
C HIS A 77 -21.66 -7.90 -2.21
N VAL A 78 -20.64 -7.97 -3.09
CA VAL A 78 -20.10 -6.78 -3.78
C VAL A 78 -21.15 -6.09 -4.65
N GLU A 79 -21.88 -6.84 -5.48
CA GLU A 79 -22.87 -6.28 -6.41
C GLU A 79 -23.97 -5.51 -5.66
N ARG A 80 -24.41 -6.06 -4.52
CA ARG A 80 -25.43 -5.44 -3.67
C ARG A 80 -24.93 -4.16 -3.03
N ILE A 81 -23.69 -4.14 -2.55
CA ILE A 81 -23.11 -2.97 -1.88
C ILE A 81 -22.84 -1.86 -2.90
N THR A 82 -22.34 -2.20 -4.09
CA THR A 82 -22.04 -1.24 -5.15
C THR A 82 -23.25 -0.82 -5.99
N ALA A 83 -24.45 -1.37 -5.70
CA ALA A 83 -25.68 -1.00 -6.39
C ALA A 83 -26.08 0.47 -6.12
N GLU A 84 -25.77 0.96 -4.91
CA GLU A 84 -25.98 2.35 -4.51
C GLU A 84 -24.66 3.10 -4.54
N LEU A 85 -24.62 4.27 -5.18
CA LEU A 85 -23.44 5.13 -5.22
C LEU A 85 -23.36 5.96 -3.92
N ASN A 86 -22.93 5.31 -2.84
CA ASN A 86 -22.85 5.85 -1.47
C ASN A 86 -21.46 5.59 -0.83
N LEU A 87 -21.28 6.00 0.43
CA LEU A 87 -20.02 5.81 1.16
C LEU A 87 -19.65 4.33 1.36
N GLU A 88 -20.62 3.44 1.60
CA GLU A 88 -20.36 2.01 1.77
C GLU A 88 -19.79 1.40 0.49
N ALA A 89 -20.32 1.78 -0.68
CA ALA A 89 -19.79 1.38 -1.98
C ALA A 89 -18.36 1.89 -2.17
N LEU A 90 -18.06 3.13 -1.78
CA LEU A 90 -16.71 3.68 -1.86
C LEU A 90 -15.74 2.90 -0.97
N GLN A 91 -16.10 2.63 0.29
CA GLN A 91 -15.32 1.81 1.21
C GLN A 91 -15.07 0.41 0.65
N ALA A 92 -16.10 -0.21 0.08
CA ALA A 92 -16.00 -1.55 -0.48
C ALA A 92 -15.00 -1.61 -1.63
N VAL A 93 -15.09 -0.66 -2.58
CA VAL A 93 -14.17 -0.59 -3.72
C VAL A 93 -12.74 -0.24 -3.27
N SER A 94 -12.60 0.65 -2.29
CA SER A 94 -11.29 0.97 -1.71
C SER A 94 -10.64 -0.24 -1.01
N LEU A 95 -11.41 -1.06 -0.29
CA LEU A 95 -10.92 -2.31 0.30
C LEU A 95 -10.50 -3.32 -0.78
N LEU A 96 -11.25 -3.42 -1.88
CA LEU A 96 -10.87 -4.26 -3.02
C LEU A 96 -9.56 -3.79 -3.65
N ALA A 97 -9.40 -2.48 -3.85
CA ALA A 97 -8.15 -1.89 -4.33
C ALA A 97 -6.99 -2.20 -3.38
N LEU A 98 -7.17 -1.99 -2.08
CA LEU A 98 -6.14 -2.28 -1.08
C LEU A 98 -5.73 -3.76 -1.08
N ARG A 99 -6.70 -4.69 -1.12
CA ARG A 99 -6.40 -6.13 -1.20
C ARG A 99 -5.61 -6.45 -2.47
N SER A 100 -5.93 -5.82 -3.59
CA SER A 100 -5.24 -6.06 -4.86
C SER A 100 -3.75 -5.65 -4.83
N THR A 101 -3.32 -4.87 -3.84
CA THR A 101 -1.88 -4.61 -3.61
C THR A 101 -1.14 -5.84 -3.07
N PHE A 102 -1.84 -6.79 -2.46
CA PHE A 102 -1.26 -8.05 -1.96
C PHE A 102 -1.52 -9.23 -2.89
N ASP A 103 -2.57 -9.16 -3.71
CA ASP A 103 -2.92 -10.19 -4.68
C ASP A 103 -3.40 -9.55 -5.99
N ALA A 104 -2.45 -9.30 -6.88
CA ALA A 104 -2.69 -8.73 -8.20
C ALA A 104 -3.33 -9.72 -9.18
N GLN A 105 -3.39 -11.03 -8.88
CA GLN A 105 -3.95 -12.02 -9.82
C GLN A 105 -5.47 -12.04 -9.77
N ASN A 106 -6.05 -11.99 -8.56
CA ASN A 106 -7.50 -12.02 -8.38
C ASN A 106 -8.14 -10.61 -8.28
N GLY A 107 -7.34 -9.57 -8.49
CA GLY A 107 -7.72 -8.17 -8.36
C GLY A 107 -7.53 -7.38 -9.65
N ASN A 108 -8.32 -6.32 -9.84
CA ASN A 108 -8.07 -5.33 -10.90
C ASN A 108 -7.78 -3.97 -10.27
N LEU A 109 -6.57 -3.85 -9.73
CA LEU A 109 -6.15 -2.70 -8.96
C LEU A 109 -6.36 -1.37 -9.69
N GLY A 110 -5.97 -1.29 -10.97
CA GLY A 110 -6.14 -0.09 -11.77
C GLY A 110 -7.60 0.30 -11.99
N GLN A 111 -8.47 -0.67 -12.29
CA GLN A 111 -9.90 -0.40 -12.45
C GLN A 111 -10.58 -0.04 -11.12
N GLN A 112 -10.22 -0.72 -10.03
CA GLN A 112 -10.77 -0.45 -8.70
C GLN A 112 -10.39 0.95 -8.20
N ILE A 113 -9.14 1.36 -8.36
CA ILE A 113 -8.70 2.74 -8.03
C ILE A 113 -9.44 3.76 -8.89
N ALA A 114 -9.54 3.51 -10.20
CA ALA A 114 -10.24 4.42 -11.10
C ALA A 114 -11.74 4.54 -10.79
N PHE A 115 -12.38 3.44 -10.38
CA PHE A 115 -13.78 3.44 -9.97
C PHE A 115 -13.97 4.15 -8.62
N ALA A 116 -13.12 3.85 -7.63
CA ALA A 116 -13.14 4.52 -6.32
C ALA A 116 -12.98 6.04 -6.47
N HIS A 117 -12.02 6.49 -7.28
CA HIS A 117 -11.82 7.93 -7.52
C HIS A 117 -13.05 8.58 -8.19
N ARG A 118 -13.65 7.96 -9.20
CA ARG A 118 -14.86 8.51 -9.85
C ARG A 118 -16.03 8.59 -8.87
N LEU A 119 -16.22 7.56 -8.04
CA LEU A 119 -17.27 7.55 -7.03
C LEU A 119 -17.01 8.61 -5.95
N GLU A 120 -15.76 8.78 -5.52
CA GLU A 120 -15.37 9.82 -4.57
C GLU A 120 -15.65 11.23 -5.11
N VAL A 121 -15.33 11.51 -6.38
CA VAL A 121 -15.65 12.78 -7.04
C VAL A 121 -17.16 13.02 -7.10
N GLU A 122 -17.92 11.99 -7.48
CA GLU A 122 -19.39 12.07 -7.54
C GLU A 122 -20.02 12.33 -6.16
N LEU A 123 -19.51 11.68 -5.10
CA LEU A 123 -19.98 11.91 -3.74
C LEU A 123 -19.61 13.31 -3.25
N SER A 124 -18.39 13.76 -3.54
CA SER A 124 -17.92 15.10 -3.18
C SER A 124 -18.74 16.20 -3.86
N ALA A 125 -19.13 16.01 -5.12
CA ALA A 125 -19.97 16.95 -5.85
C ALA A 125 -21.40 17.07 -5.29
N ARG A 126 -21.86 16.08 -4.52
CA ARG A 126 -23.18 16.08 -3.85
C ARG A 126 -23.13 16.68 -2.45
N GLU A 127 -21.95 16.73 -1.83
CA GLU A 127 -21.76 17.39 -0.53
C GLU A 127 -21.70 18.93 -0.74
N VAL A 128 -22.29 19.69 0.19
CA VAL A 128 -22.10 21.16 0.22
C VAL A 128 -20.67 21.41 0.69
N GLU A 129 -19.92 22.30 0.04
CA GLU A 129 -18.46 22.52 0.22
C GLU A 129 -18.02 22.57 1.71
N ASP A 130 -18.83 23.14 2.62
CA ASP A 130 -18.54 23.25 4.05
C ASP A 130 -18.84 21.99 4.91
N THR A 131 -19.36 20.92 4.30
CA THR A 131 -19.85 19.72 5.00
C THR A 131 -19.13 18.42 4.65
N THR A 132 -17.95 18.51 4.02
CA THR A 132 -17.22 17.31 3.59
C THR A 132 -17.05 16.34 4.76
N THR A 133 -17.65 15.14 4.65
CA THR A 133 -17.67 14.22 5.77
C THR A 133 -16.25 13.74 6.09
N PRO A 134 -15.86 13.61 7.37
CA PRO A 134 -14.53 13.11 7.74
C PRO A 134 -14.21 11.75 7.13
N ALA A 135 -15.22 10.91 6.89
CA ALA A 135 -15.08 9.63 6.21
C ALA A 135 -14.67 9.78 4.74
N LEU A 136 -15.32 10.68 4.00
CA LEU A 136 -15.00 10.92 2.58
C LEU A 136 -13.57 11.45 2.43
N ARG A 137 -13.14 12.37 3.31
CA ARG A 137 -11.76 12.85 3.35
C ARG A 137 -10.74 11.72 3.55
N ARG A 138 -10.96 10.85 4.54
CA ARG A 138 -10.07 9.69 4.79
C ARG A 138 -9.98 8.75 3.59
N LEU A 139 -11.11 8.53 2.91
CA LEU A 139 -11.18 7.71 1.71
C LEU A 139 -10.42 8.35 0.54
N ARG A 140 -10.58 9.65 0.32
CA ARG A 140 -9.81 10.41 -0.68
C ARG A 140 -8.31 10.24 -0.50
N THR A 141 -7.80 10.45 0.72
CA THR A 141 -6.38 10.26 1.06
C THR A 141 -5.90 8.83 0.79
N SER A 142 -6.71 7.83 1.16
CA SER A 142 -6.39 6.42 0.94
C SER A 142 -6.36 6.06 -0.56
N ILE A 143 -7.33 6.53 -1.34
CA ILE A 143 -7.42 6.32 -2.79
C ILE A 143 -6.25 6.99 -3.50
N PHE A 144 -5.91 8.23 -3.12
CA PHE A 144 -4.76 8.94 -3.66
C PHE A 144 -3.45 8.20 -3.41
N SER A 145 -3.25 7.71 -2.18
CA SER A 145 -2.05 6.97 -1.78
C SER A 145 -1.92 5.65 -2.55
N LEU A 146 -3.01 4.86 -2.63
CA LEU A 146 -3.05 3.63 -3.42
C LEU A 146 -2.77 3.88 -4.91
N GLY A 147 -3.40 4.91 -5.48
CA GLY A 147 -3.20 5.29 -6.87
C GLY A 147 -1.77 5.70 -7.19
N ASN A 148 -1.15 6.49 -6.31
CA ASN A 148 0.22 6.92 -6.50
C ASN A 148 1.25 5.82 -6.29
N GLN A 149 1.01 4.87 -5.38
CA GLN A 149 1.83 3.68 -5.26
C GLN A 149 1.94 2.92 -6.59
N VAL A 150 0.80 2.70 -7.25
CA VAL A 150 0.75 2.05 -8.57
C VAL A 150 1.42 2.91 -9.64
N ALA A 151 1.12 4.20 -9.65
CA ALA A 151 1.62 5.12 -10.65
C ALA A 151 3.15 5.30 -10.58
N THR A 152 3.74 5.30 -9.37
CA THR A 152 5.18 5.36 -9.18
C THR A 152 5.89 4.13 -9.78
N VAL A 153 5.38 2.93 -9.52
CA VAL A 153 5.99 1.68 -10.04
C VAL A 153 5.85 1.55 -11.55
N LEU A 154 4.73 2.01 -12.11
CA LEU A 154 4.49 2.00 -13.56
C LEU A 154 5.10 3.19 -14.29
N ASP A 155 5.84 4.05 -13.59
CA ASP A 155 6.45 5.28 -14.11
C ASP A 155 5.48 6.13 -14.95
N ARG A 156 4.27 6.34 -14.42
CA ARG A 156 3.20 7.07 -15.10
C ARG A 156 2.54 8.10 -14.17
N PRO A 157 1.87 9.14 -14.72
CA PRO A 157 1.01 9.99 -13.92
C PRO A 157 -0.19 9.18 -13.39
N SER A 158 -0.62 9.47 -12.16
CA SER A 158 -1.79 8.81 -11.56
C SER A 158 -3.10 9.35 -12.14
N GLY A 159 -3.11 10.63 -12.54
CA GLY A 159 -4.33 11.33 -12.97
C GLY A 159 -5.29 11.64 -11.82
N LEU A 160 -4.89 11.39 -10.57
CA LEU A 160 -5.66 11.68 -9.37
C LEU A 160 -5.36 13.11 -8.88
N MET A 161 -6.37 13.79 -8.36
CA MET A 161 -6.18 15.12 -7.79
C MET A 161 -5.47 15.04 -6.44
N GLU A 162 -4.54 15.98 -6.22
CA GLU A 162 -3.85 16.10 -4.93
C GLU A 162 -4.87 16.52 -3.85
N PRO A 163 -4.92 15.83 -2.69
CA PRO A 163 -5.76 16.25 -1.57
C PRO A 163 -5.30 17.60 -1.03
N GLU A 164 -6.21 18.56 -0.88
CA GLU A 164 -5.89 19.91 -0.36
C GLU A 164 -5.25 19.85 1.04
N GLU A 165 -5.62 18.85 1.83
CA GLU A 165 -5.12 18.65 3.18
C GLU A 165 -3.66 18.20 3.24
N ALA A 166 -3.06 17.76 2.12
CA ALA A 166 -1.64 17.42 2.05
C ALA A 166 -0.72 18.64 2.29
N ALA A 167 -1.27 19.86 2.23
CA ALA A 167 -0.57 21.09 2.59
C ALA A 167 -0.37 21.27 4.10
N TYR A 168 -1.15 20.58 4.93
CA TYR A 168 -1.08 20.66 6.40
C TYR A 168 -0.45 19.39 6.97
N PHE A 169 0.82 19.48 7.33
CA PHE A 169 1.61 18.38 7.87
C PHE A 169 1.22 18.08 9.32
N ASP A 170 0.26 17.19 9.56
CA ASP A 170 0.17 16.53 10.86
C ASP A 170 1.01 15.25 10.84
N THR A 171 2.24 15.37 11.35
CA THR A 171 3.20 14.27 11.42
C THR A 171 2.82 13.22 12.46
N SER A 172 1.82 13.49 13.31
CA SER A 172 1.29 12.52 14.27
C SER A 172 0.36 11.49 13.63
N VAL A 173 -0.10 11.72 12.40
CA VAL A 173 -1.06 10.84 11.70
C VAL A 173 -0.38 10.11 10.54
N ALA A 174 -0.14 8.82 10.72
CA ALA A 174 0.57 7.96 9.78
C ALA A 174 0.01 7.99 8.34
N SER A 175 -1.33 8.01 8.17
CA SER A 175 -1.97 8.07 6.85
C SER A 175 -1.74 9.41 6.13
N GLN A 176 -1.63 10.51 6.88
CA GLN A 176 -1.34 11.82 6.29
C GLN A 176 0.13 11.88 5.86
N LEU A 177 1.03 11.40 6.71
CA LEU A 177 2.46 11.31 6.40
C LEU A 177 2.72 10.43 5.17
N LEU A 178 2.04 9.29 5.06
CA LEU A 178 2.06 8.45 3.86
C LEU A 178 1.56 9.19 2.62
N CYS A 179 0.43 9.90 2.74
CA CYS A 179 -0.12 10.67 1.62
C CYS A 179 0.87 11.74 1.16
N THR A 180 1.49 12.46 2.09
CA THR A 180 2.52 13.46 1.80
C THR A 180 3.69 12.87 1.02
N MET A 181 4.17 11.68 1.38
CA MET A 181 5.20 10.97 0.61
C MET A 181 4.74 10.71 -0.83
N TYR A 182 3.52 10.23 -1.02
CA TYR A 182 2.98 9.99 -2.35
C TYR A 182 2.70 11.29 -3.14
N VAL A 183 2.40 12.41 -2.48
CA VAL A 183 2.38 13.73 -3.11
C VAL A 183 3.77 14.11 -3.62
N ALA A 184 4.81 13.96 -2.80
CA ALA A 184 6.18 14.24 -3.22
C ALA A 184 6.60 13.37 -4.42
N GLN A 185 6.28 12.07 -4.40
CA GLN A 185 6.52 11.17 -5.53
C GLN A 185 5.74 11.62 -6.79
N SER A 186 4.46 12.02 -6.64
CA SER A 186 3.64 12.48 -7.75
C SER A 186 4.19 13.75 -8.39
N ARG A 187 4.51 14.76 -7.56
CA ARG A 187 5.08 16.04 -8.02
C ARG A 187 6.43 15.84 -8.70
N PHE A 188 7.29 14.97 -8.16
CA PHE A 188 8.56 14.59 -8.79
C PHE A 188 8.34 14.03 -10.20
N ARG A 189 7.42 13.07 -10.38
CA ARG A 189 7.10 12.50 -11.71
C ARG A 189 6.52 13.54 -12.68
N SER A 190 5.76 14.49 -12.16
CA SER A 190 5.17 15.58 -12.95
C SER A 190 6.13 16.76 -13.19
N GLY A 191 7.37 16.72 -12.68
CA GLY A 191 8.32 17.83 -12.78
C GLY A 191 7.89 19.11 -12.03
N THR A 192 6.96 18.97 -11.08
CA THR A 192 6.49 20.08 -10.24
C THR A 192 7.47 20.31 -9.09
N ALA A 193 7.72 21.57 -8.75
CA ALA A 193 8.65 21.93 -7.69
C ALA A 193 8.25 21.32 -6.33
N LEU A 194 9.25 20.87 -5.57
CA LEU A 194 9.11 20.26 -4.25
C LEU A 194 9.29 21.28 -3.11
N ASP A 195 9.19 22.58 -3.40
CA ASP A 195 9.67 23.70 -2.55
C ASP A 195 9.10 23.75 -1.13
N HIS A 196 8.00 23.02 -0.84
CA HIS A 196 7.38 22.91 0.48
C HIS A 196 7.51 21.52 1.14
N LEU A 197 8.06 20.54 0.43
CA LEU A 197 8.20 19.14 0.83
C LEU A 197 9.68 18.81 1.03
N GLY A 198 10.28 19.35 2.09
CA GLY A 198 11.66 19.04 2.44
C GLY A 198 11.82 17.58 2.85
N MET A 199 12.65 16.82 2.12
CA MET A 199 12.98 15.42 2.48
C MET A 199 13.58 15.28 3.89
N GLU A 200 14.31 16.28 4.36
CA GLU A 200 14.81 16.36 5.74
C GLU A 200 13.68 16.45 6.77
N GLY A 201 12.59 17.15 6.42
CA GLY A 201 11.37 17.17 7.24
C GLY A 201 10.69 15.81 7.27
N LEU A 202 10.60 15.11 6.14
CA LEU A 202 9.97 13.78 6.10
C LEU A 202 10.78 12.72 6.86
N THR A 203 12.10 12.75 6.75
CA THR A 203 13.00 11.80 7.43
C THR A 203 13.07 12.01 8.94
N SER A 204 13.02 13.26 9.41
CA SER A 204 13.01 13.55 10.86
C SER A 204 11.71 13.16 11.58
N ASN A 205 10.61 12.99 10.85
CA ASN A 205 9.30 12.64 11.41
C ASN A 205 8.99 11.14 11.40
N VAL A 206 9.81 10.31 10.75
CA VAL A 206 9.62 8.86 10.72
C VAL A 206 10.79 8.22 11.46
N ASP A 207 10.48 7.51 12.54
CA ASP A 207 11.45 6.71 13.29
C ASP A 207 11.13 5.21 13.19
N THR A 208 11.97 4.39 13.79
CA THR A 208 11.82 2.93 13.86
C THR A 208 10.60 2.46 14.66
N THR A 209 9.88 3.35 15.34
CA THR A 209 8.66 3.00 16.09
C THR A 209 7.42 3.00 15.19
N HIS A 210 7.52 3.59 13.99
CA HIS A 210 6.46 3.61 13.00
C HIS A 210 6.29 2.26 12.28
N SER A 211 5.13 2.09 11.63
CA SER A 211 4.84 0.90 10.82
C SER A 211 5.94 0.66 9.76
N PRO A 212 6.43 -0.58 9.57
CA PRO A 212 7.42 -0.90 8.54
C PRO A 212 7.01 -0.49 7.13
N LEU A 213 5.71 -0.49 6.83
CA LEU A 213 5.17 -0.02 5.54
C LEU A 213 5.36 1.49 5.33
N LEU A 214 5.27 2.29 6.40
CA LEU A 214 5.49 3.74 6.35
C LEU A 214 6.97 4.06 6.17
N VAL A 215 7.84 3.35 6.89
CA VAL A 215 9.30 3.44 6.75
C VAL A 215 9.72 3.04 5.33
N ALA A 216 9.14 1.98 4.78
CA ALA A 216 9.37 1.60 3.39
C ALA A 216 8.93 2.69 2.41
N ALA A 217 7.74 3.27 2.56
CA ALA A 217 7.28 4.37 1.71
C ALA A 217 8.20 5.61 1.78
N LEU A 218 8.78 5.90 2.95
CA LEU A 218 9.80 6.95 3.10
C LEU A 218 11.04 6.62 2.27
N HIS A 219 11.60 5.42 2.41
CA HIS A 219 12.80 5.01 1.69
C HIS A 219 12.56 4.89 0.18
N GLU A 220 11.38 4.43 -0.25
CA GLU A 220 10.94 4.47 -1.65
C GLU A 220 10.94 5.92 -2.17
N THR A 221 10.41 6.85 -1.39
CA THR A 221 10.35 8.29 -1.74
C THR A 221 11.74 8.91 -1.84
N ARG A 222 12.60 8.66 -0.84
CA ARG A 222 13.98 9.14 -0.81
C ARG A 222 14.75 8.60 -2.02
N PHE A 223 14.71 7.30 -2.25
CA PHE A 223 15.39 6.67 -3.36
C PHE A 223 14.88 7.15 -4.73
N LEU A 224 13.57 7.44 -4.85
CA LEU A 224 13.02 8.00 -6.09
C LEU A 224 13.54 9.40 -6.39
N ILE A 225 13.54 10.30 -5.40
CA ILE A 225 13.84 11.73 -5.58
C ILE A 225 15.36 11.97 -5.59
N GLN A 226 16.10 11.27 -4.72
CA GLN A 226 17.54 11.39 -4.54
C GLN A 226 18.16 9.97 -4.54
N PRO A 227 18.32 9.36 -5.73
CA PRO A 227 18.92 8.04 -5.83
C PRO A 227 20.42 8.11 -5.53
N ASP A 228 20.81 7.50 -4.41
CA ASP A 228 22.20 7.38 -3.97
C ASP A 228 22.41 5.99 -3.32
N VAL A 229 23.66 5.67 -2.98
CA VAL A 229 24.04 4.38 -2.38
C VAL A 229 23.32 4.15 -1.05
N GLU A 230 23.16 5.20 -0.25
CA GLU A 230 22.54 5.14 1.07
C GLU A 230 21.03 4.91 0.95
N SER A 231 20.34 5.65 0.08
CA SER A 231 18.90 5.53 -0.13
C SER A 231 18.51 4.19 -0.74
N ALA A 232 19.33 3.65 -1.65
CA ALA A 232 19.16 2.30 -2.19
C ALA A 232 19.40 1.21 -1.12
N SER A 233 20.43 1.38 -0.29
CA SER A 233 20.78 0.46 0.79
C SER A 233 19.68 0.37 1.84
N GLN A 234 19.25 1.53 2.38
CA GLN A 234 18.18 1.63 3.38
C GLN A 234 16.87 1.00 2.90
N LEU A 235 16.53 1.18 1.61
CA LEU A 235 15.35 0.56 1.01
C LEU A 235 15.44 -0.97 1.02
N LEU A 236 16.58 -1.54 0.60
CA LEU A 236 16.79 -2.99 0.61
C LEU A 236 16.83 -3.56 2.04
N GLU A 237 17.50 -2.89 2.97
CA GLU A 237 17.53 -3.27 4.39
C GLU A 237 16.13 -3.29 5.00
N THR A 238 15.32 -2.27 4.71
CA THR A 238 13.93 -2.18 5.17
C THR A 238 13.11 -3.37 4.65
N TYR A 239 13.21 -3.69 3.36
CA TYR A 239 12.51 -4.84 2.80
C TYR A 239 13.04 -6.19 3.28
N ALA A 240 14.33 -6.26 3.61
CA ALA A 240 14.94 -7.48 4.12
C ALA A 240 14.56 -7.78 5.58
N SER A 241 14.04 -6.80 6.32
CA SER A 241 13.57 -6.96 7.70
C SER A 241 12.52 -8.08 7.84
N ASP A 242 12.62 -8.83 8.93
CA ASP A 242 11.73 -9.96 9.23
C ASP A 242 10.32 -9.48 9.63
N ASP A 243 10.14 -8.25 10.09
CA ASP A 243 8.81 -7.70 10.42
C ASP A 243 8.09 -7.08 9.21
N MET A 244 8.78 -6.99 8.07
CA MET A 244 8.26 -6.33 6.88
C MET A 244 7.11 -7.11 6.24
N VAL A 245 6.04 -6.38 5.95
CA VAL A 245 4.92 -6.84 5.12
C VAL A 245 5.19 -6.43 3.67
N LEU A 246 5.41 -7.40 2.80
CA LEU A 246 5.65 -7.14 1.39
C LEU A 246 4.33 -7.01 0.62
N ASN A 247 4.35 -6.29 -0.49
CA ASN A 247 3.25 -6.21 -1.45
C ASN A 247 3.76 -6.47 -2.88
N VAL A 248 2.85 -6.49 -3.86
CA VAL A 248 3.17 -6.84 -5.26
C VAL A 248 4.20 -5.90 -5.90
N PHE A 249 4.42 -4.71 -5.33
CA PHE A 249 5.36 -3.71 -5.83
C PHE A 249 6.75 -3.82 -5.22
N THR A 250 6.90 -4.51 -4.08
CA THR A 250 8.18 -4.63 -3.39
C THR A 250 9.26 -5.24 -4.28
N SER A 251 8.92 -6.22 -5.13
CA SER A 251 9.88 -6.82 -6.07
C SER A 251 10.40 -5.82 -7.11
N HIS A 252 9.56 -4.89 -7.57
CA HIS A 252 9.99 -3.84 -8.50
C HIS A 252 11.00 -2.91 -7.84
N TRP A 253 10.71 -2.43 -6.63
CA TRP A 253 11.60 -1.54 -5.89
C TRP A 253 12.92 -2.21 -5.52
N ALA A 254 12.88 -3.47 -5.07
CA ALA A 254 14.08 -4.25 -4.78
C ALA A 254 14.96 -4.42 -6.03
N TYR A 255 14.35 -4.74 -7.17
CA TYR A 255 15.08 -4.82 -8.45
C TYR A 255 15.66 -3.46 -8.86
N LYS A 256 14.89 -2.37 -8.76
CA LYS A 256 15.34 -1.02 -9.09
C LYS A 256 16.54 -0.60 -8.22
N ALA A 257 16.48 -0.86 -6.91
CA ALA A 257 17.60 -0.61 -6.00
C ALA A 257 18.82 -1.48 -6.34
N ALA A 258 18.63 -2.77 -6.64
CA ALA A 258 19.72 -3.66 -7.03
C ALA A 258 20.45 -3.17 -8.30
N THR A 259 19.70 -2.82 -9.35
CA THR A 259 20.27 -2.30 -10.60
C THR A 259 21.02 -0.98 -10.44
N PHE A 260 20.72 -0.21 -9.38
CA PHE A 260 21.50 0.98 -9.03
C PHE A 260 22.95 0.63 -8.65
N PHE A 261 23.14 -0.44 -7.87
CA PHE A 261 24.48 -0.90 -7.46
C PHE A 261 25.28 -1.54 -8.61
N PHE A 262 24.61 -2.18 -9.57
CA PHE A 262 25.29 -2.81 -10.71
C PHE A 262 25.94 -1.82 -11.67
N LYS A 263 25.61 -0.53 -11.59
CA LYS A 263 26.32 0.51 -12.36
C LYS A 263 27.78 0.70 -11.91
N ASP A 264 28.14 0.23 -10.70
CA ASP A 264 29.49 0.32 -10.10
C ASP A 264 29.98 -1.07 -9.62
N SER A 265 29.88 -2.05 -10.52
CA SER A 265 30.07 -3.51 -10.33
C SER A 265 31.38 -4.03 -9.72
N SER A 266 32.33 -3.17 -9.34
CA SER A 266 33.66 -3.55 -8.84
C SER A 266 33.87 -3.36 -7.33
N SER A 267 32.85 -2.93 -6.58
CA SER A 267 32.93 -2.68 -5.14
C SER A 267 32.39 -3.84 -4.30
N GLU A 268 33.05 -4.18 -3.18
CA GLU A 268 32.56 -5.18 -2.20
C GLU A 268 31.16 -4.83 -1.66
N THR A 269 30.86 -3.52 -1.57
CA THR A 269 29.55 -3.00 -1.21
C THR A 269 28.48 -3.41 -2.23
N GLY A 270 28.78 -3.41 -3.53
CA GLY A 270 27.85 -3.88 -4.57
C GLY A 270 27.45 -5.34 -4.40
N LEU A 271 28.39 -6.21 -4.00
CA LEU A 271 28.12 -7.64 -3.76
C LEU A 271 27.19 -7.85 -2.55
N GLN A 272 27.42 -7.14 -1.44
CA GLN A 272 26.58 -7.25 -0.25
C GLN A 272 25.13 -6.83 -0.52
N HIS A 273 24.92 -5.71 -1.22
CA HIS A 273 23.58 -5.24 -1.57
C HIS A 273 22.91 -6.12 -2.62
N GLY A 274 23.68 -6.75 -3.53
CA GLY A 274 23.17 -7.78 -4.44
C GLY A 274 22.58 -8.98 -3.68
N VAL A 275 23.25 -9.46 -2.64
CA VAL A 275 22.75 -10.55 -1.79
C VAL A 275 21.45 -10.14 -1.08
N LEU A 276 21.38 -8.92 -0.55
CA LEU A 276 20.15 -8.40 0.07
C LEU A 276 18.98 -8.35 -0.92
N ALA A 277 19.21 -7.83 -2.13
CA ALA A 277 18.20 -7.79 -3.17
C ALA A 277 17.71 -9.20 -3.56
N HIS A 278 18.62 -10.16 -3.71
CA HIS A 278 18.27 -11.55 -3.98
C HIS A 278 17.39 -12.14 -2.86
N ARG A 279 17.72 -11.91 -1.58
CA ARG A 279 16.91 -12.34 -0.44
C ARG A 279 15.50 -11.75 -0.47
N VAL A 280 15.36 -10.47 -0.78
CA VAL A 280 14.05 -9.80 -0.87
C VAL A 280 13.24 -10.38 -2.04
N LEU A 281 13.84 -10.55 -3.21
CA LEU A 281 13.17 -11.10 -4.39
C LEU A 281 12.75 -12.57 -4.18
N GLU A 282 13.56 -13.36 -3.50
CA GLU A 282 13.22 -14.73 -3.11
C GLU A 282 12.00 -14.77 -2.19
N ARG A 283 11.95 -13.89 -1.16
CA ARG A 283 10.77 -13.74 -0.29
C ARG A 283 9.54 -13.31 -1.08
N CYS A 284 9.66 -12.34 -1.99
CA CYS A 284 8.57 -11.94 -2.88
C CYS A 284 8.08 -13.11 -3.73
N ALA A 285 8.99 -13.94 -4.26
CA ALA A 285 8.68 -15.09 -5.12
C ALA A 285 7.86 -16.18 -4.41
N GLN A 286 7.84 -16.21 -3.08
CA GLN A 286 6.97 -17.12 -2.32
C GLN A 286 5.48 -16.78 -2.49
N LYS A 287 5.14 -15.49 -2.57
CA LYS A 287 3.75 -15.01 -2.81
C LYS A 287 3.46 -14.74 -4.28
N TRP A 288 4.43 -14.18 -5.00
CA TRP A 288 4.29 -13.76 -6.39
C TRP A 288 5.38 -14.39 -7.24
N PRO A 289 5.14 -15.58 -7.84
CA PRO A 289 6.17 -16.34 -8.58
C PRO A 289 6.86 -15.54 -9.69
N ASN A 290 6.19 -14.54 -10.26
CA ASN A 290 6.76 -13.65 -11.28
C ASN A 290 7.99 -12.86 -10.80
N ALA A 291 8.18 -12.68 -9.49
CA ALA A 291 9.38 -12.04 -8.94
C ALA A 291 10.67 -12.81 -9.26
N ARG A 292 10.59 -14.12 -9.55
CA ARG A 292 11.75 -14.92 -10.00
C ARG A 292 12.36 -14.39 -11.30
N ALA A 293 11.54 -13.88 -12.22
CA ALA A 293 12.06 -13.29 -13.46
C ALA A 293 12.97 -12.08 -13.19
N LEU A 294 12.68 -11.29 -12.17
CA LEU A 294 13.54 -10.18 -11.73
C LEU A 294 14.81 -10.68 -11.06
N GLN A 295 14.71 -11.77 -10.28
CA GLN A 295 15.86 -12.42 -9.66
C GLN A 295 16.84 -12.95 -10.72
N ASP A 296 16.32 -13.66 -11.73
CA ASP A 296 17.11 -14.20 -12.84
C ASP A 296 17.79 -13.08 -13.65
N ALA A 297 17.10 -11.96 -13.85
CA ALA A 297 17.65 -10.79 -14.55
C ALA A 297 18.83 -10.15 -13.82
N LEU A 298 18.88 -10.19 -12.48
CA LEU A 298 20.03 -9.69 -11.71
C LEU A 298 21.24 -10.64 -11.76
N SER A 299 21.01 -11.94 -11.99
CA SER A 299 22.07 -12.94 -12.13
C SER A 299 22.62 -13.08 -13.55
N ALA A 300 21.91 -12.54 -14.55
CA ALA A 300 22.37 -12.55 -15.92
C ALA A 300 23.56 -11.58 -16.11
N PRO A 301 24.63 -11.98 -16.81
CA PRO A 301 25.70 -11.04 -17.16
C PRO A 301 25.13 -9.90 -18.01
N PRO A 302 25.59 -8.64 -17.83
CA PRO A 302 25.10 -7.53 -18.62
C PRO A 302 25.33 -7.80 -20.12
N PRO A 303 24.40 -7.41 -21.01
CA PRO A 303 24.63 -7.54 -22.44
C PRO A 303 25.88 -6.75 -22.81
N GLY A 304 26.86 -7.46 -23.38
CA GLY A 304 28.14 -6.89 -23.83
C GLY A 304 28.03 -6.03 -25.08
#